data_AF-A0A1I7UKA5-F1
#
_entry.id   AF-A0A1I7UKA5-F1
#
_cell.length_a   1.000
_cell.length_b   1.000
_cell.length_c   1.000
_cell.angle_alpha   90.00
_cell.angle_beta   90.00
_cell.angle_gamma   90.00
#
_symmetry.space_group_name_H-M   'P 1'
#
loop_
_entity.id
_entity.type
_entity.pdbx_description
1 polymer ?
#
loop_
_entity_poly.entity_id
_entity_poly.type
_entity_poly.pdbx_seq_one_letter_code
_entity_poly.pdbx_strand_id
1 'polypeptide(L)'
;MDAHPKYHENFLNLFLHYVVTRPDDMEVLHLNKKLADDEMRPVKKRFSQIKCKKCIFFDLSHVFVEGDKYLTYDKDTMFSYVDNSVHLTGPGVKRCEPVFERIAKEIMTSL
;
A
#
# COMPACT_ATOMS: atom_id res chain seq x y z
N MET A 1 -8.28 -8.15 -6.64
CA MET A 1 -7.31 -7.04 -6.62
C MET A 1 -6.63 -7.11 -5.27
N ASP A 2 -5.93 -8.20 -4.98
CA ASP A 2 -5.68 -8.62 -3.57
C ASP A 2 -4.17 -8.82 -3.30
N ALA A 3 -3.34 -8.05 -4.01
CA ALA A 3 -1.90 -8.01 -3.81
C ALA A 3 -1.45 -6.87 -2.87
N HIS A 4 -2.40 -6.04 -2.45
CA HIS A 4 -2.20 -4.93 -1.51
C HIS A 4 -3.09 -5.17 -0.28
N PRO A 5 -2.71 -4.70 0.93
CA PRO A 5 -3.53 -4.87 2.13
C PRO A 5 -4.95 -4.34 1.92
N LYS A 6 -5.93 -5.07 2.47
CA LYS A 6 -7.33 -4.65 2.45
C LYS A 6 -7.60 -3.69 3.59
N TYR A 7 -8.09 -2.50 3.24
CA TYR A 7 -8.46 -1.45 4.20
C TYR A 7 -9.90 -1.65 4.66
N HIS A 8 -10.25 -1.07 5.80
CA HIS A 8 -11.63 -1.05 6.28
C HIS A 8 -12.58 -0.49 5.21
N GLU A 9 -13.81 -1.00 5.16
CA GLU A 9 -14.82 -0.40 4.31
C GLU A 9 -15.04 1.06 4.73
N ASN A 10 -15.24 1.93 3.74
CA ASN A 10 -15.44 3.35 3.98
C ASN A 10 -14.28 4.05 4.72
N PHE A 11 -13.05 3.57 4.51
CA PHE A 11 -11.86 3.99 5.26
C PHE A 11 -11.63 5.52 5.24
N LEU A 12 -11.86 6.19 4.11
CA LEU A 12 -11.72 7.65 4.03
C LEU A 12 -12.62 8.37 5.04
N ASN A 13 -13.89 7.97 5.14
CA ASN A 13 -14.81 8.57 6.10
C ASN A 13 -14.43 8.25 7.54
N LEU A 14 -13.96 7.03 7.81
CA LEU A 14 -13.43 6.65 9.11
C LEU A 14 -12.20 7.50 9.48
N PHE A 15 -11.27 7.67 8.55
CA PHE A 15 -10.08 8.50 8.73
C PHE A 15 -10.45 9.95 9.04
N LEU A 16 -11.31 10.57 8.23
CA LEU A 16 -11.78 11.95 8.46
C LEU A 16 -12.47 12.11 9.81
N HIS A 17 -13.27 11.11 10.24
CA HIS A 17 -13.89 11.12 11.55
C HIS A 17 -12.86 11.12 12.68
N TYR A 18 -11.82 10.29 12.59
CA TYR A 18 -10.76 10.21 13.61
C TYR A 18 -9.91 11.48 13.66
N VAL A 19 -9.56 12.06 12.52
CA VAL A 19 -8.84 13.35 12.46
C VAL A 19 -9.58 14.44 13.24
N VAL A 20 -10.92 14.49 13.12
CA VAL A 20 -11.74 15.52 13.77
C VAL A 20 -12.00 15.21 15.24
N THR A 21 -12.25 13.95 15.58
CA THR A 21 -12.80 13.58 16.90
C THR A 21 -11.78 12.99 17.87
N ARG A 22 -10.72 12.35 17.36
CA ARG A 22 -9.73 11.60 18.13
C ARG A 22 -8.34 11.63 17.47
N PRO A 23 -7.74 12.81 17.27
CA PRO A 23 -6.46 12.94 16.57
C PRO A 23 -5.31 12.18 17.25
N ASP A 24 -5.36 12.01 18.58
CA ASP A 24 -4.34 11.29 19.34
C ASP A 24 -4.45 9.76 19.23
N ASP A 25 -5.60 9.24 18.79
CA ASP A 25 -5.87 7.80 18.68
C ASP A 25 -5.75 7.27 17.24
N MET A 26 -5.21 8.05 16.30
CA MET A 26 -5.20 7.68 14.88
C MET A 26 -4.35 6.44 14.56
N GLU A 27 -3.43 6.04 15.45
CA GLU A 27 -2.60 4.83 15.30
C GLU A 27 -3.42 3.54 15.11
N VAL A 28 -4.65 3.49 15.63
CA VAL A 28 -5.53 2.33 15.51
C VAL A 28 -6.02 2.10 14.07
N LEU A 29 -5.89 3.11 13.20
CA LEU A 29 -6.30 3.03 11.80
C LEU A 29 -5.29 2.29 10.93
N HIS A 30 -4.08 2.01 11.43
CA HIS A 30 -3.10 1.21 10.72
C HIS A 30 -3.47 -0.28 10.73
N LEU A 31 -3.13 -0.98 9.65
CA LEU A 31 -3.47 -2.40 9.54
C LEU A 31 -2.41 -3.24 10.23
N ASN A 32 -2.84 -4.32 10.91
CA ASN A 32 -1.91 -5.30 11.44
C ASN A 32 -1.21 -6.03 10.29
N LYS A 33 0.12 -5.96 10.24
CA LYS A 33 0.92 -6.52 9.14
C LYS A 33 0.73 -8.03 8.99
N LYS A 34 0.70 -8.78 10.10
CA LYS A 34 0.55 -10.23 10.07
C LYS A 34 -0.77 -10.64 9.43
N LEU A 35 -1.88 -10.00 9.82
CA LEU A 35 -3.19 -10.30 9.25
C LEU A 35 -3.26 -9.95 7.76
N ALA A 36 -2.73 -8.77 7.38
CA ALA A 36 -2.69 -8.36 5.99
C ALA A 36 -1.82 -9.28 5.12
N ASP A 37 -0.65 -9.70 5.62
CA ASP A 37 0.22 -10.64 4.93
C ASP A 37 -0.44 -12.02 4.75
N ASP A 38 -1.18 -12.49 5.75
CA ASP A 38 -1.93 -13.74 5.69
C ASP A 38 -3.03 -13.69 4.62
N GLU A 39 -3.74 -12.57 4.51
CA GLU A 39 -4.76 -12.33 3.47
C GLU A 39 -4.15 -12.26 2.06
N MET A 40 -3.03 -11.54 1.89
CA MET A 40 -2.35 -11.39 0.60
C MET A 40 -1.60 -12.65 0.14
N ARG A 41 -1.33 -13.59 1.05
CA ARG A 41 -0.47 -14.77 0.81
C ARG A 41 -0.86 -15.58 -0.43
N PRO A 42 -2.14 -15.91 -0.69
CA PRO A 42 -2.52 -16.70 -1.86
C PRO A 42 -2.20 -15.97 -3.17
N VAL A 43 -2.39 -14.65 -3.20
CA VAL A 43 -2.14 -13.82 -4.37
C VAL A 43 -0.65 -13.65 -4.62
N LYS A 44 0.15 -13.37 -3.58
CA LYS A 44 1.62 -13.35 -3.68
C LYS A 44 2.17 -14.68 -4.20
N LYS A 45 1.64 -15.81 -3.71
CA LYS A 45 2.00 -17.15 -4.22
C LYS A 45 1.68 -17.30 -5.71
N ARG A 46 0.50 -16.88 -6.17
CA ARG A 46 0.12 -16.94 -7.59
C ARG A 46 1.03 -16.08 -8.47
N PHE A 47 1.37 -14.86 -8.05
CA PHE A 47 2.28 -14.00 -8.81
C PHE A 47 3.70 -14.58 -8.92
N SER A 48 4.20 -15.23 -7.86
CA SER A 48 5.52 -15.88 -7.87
C SER A 48 5.66 -17.03 -8.87
N GLN A 49 4.55 -17.58 -9.37
CA GLN A 49 4.53 -18.68 -10.32
C GLN A 49 4.58 -18.21 -11.78
N ILE A 50 4.49 -16.90 -12.04
CA ILE A 50 4.51 -16.37 -13.40
C ILE A 50 5.95 -16.41 -13.95
N LYS A 51 6.11 -17.06 -15.10
CA LYS A 51 7.42 -17.25 -15.77
C LYS A 51 7.64 -16.34 -16.98
N CYS A 52 6.77 -15.35 -17.19
CA CYS A 52 6.86 -14.46 -18.34
C CYS A 52 8.10 -13.57 -18.23
N LYS A 53 9.01 -13.67 -19.20
CA LYS A 53 10.23 -12.83 -19.26
C LYS A 53 10.01 -11.44 -19.87
N LYS A 54 8.82 -11.19 -20.45
CA LYS A 54 8.45 -9.89 -21.04
C LYS A 54 7.79 -8.94 -20.03
N CYS A 55 7.43 -9.44 -18.84
CA CYS A 55 6.71 -8.69 -17.83
C CYS A 55 7.62 -8.45 -16.62
N ILE A 56 7.55 -7.25 -16.05
CA ILE A 56 8.14 -6.94 -14.75
C ILE A 56 7.00 -6.91 -13.74
N PHE A 57 7.12 -7.75 -12.70
CA PHE A 57 6.20 -7.72 -11.57
C PHE A 57 6.88 -6.97 -10.43
N PHE A 58 6.16 -6.03 -9.83
CA PHE A 58 6.63 -5.25 -8.70
C PHE A 58 5.60 -5.24 -7.58
N ASP A 59 6.09 -5.12 -6.35
CA ASP A 59 5.29 -5.07 -5.14
C ASP A 59 5.50 -3.71 -4.46
N LEU A 60 4.42 -2.95 -4.29
CA LEU A 60 4.43 -1.67 -3.59
C LEU A 60 4.17 -1.83 -2.08
N SER A 61 3.69 -2.98 -1.60
CA SER A 61 3.24 -3.13 -0.22
C SER A 61 4.32 -2.75 0.80
N HIS A 62 5.59 -3.07 0.52
CA HIS A 62 6.72 -2.77 1.41
C HIS A 62 6.93 -1.27 1.69
N VAL A 63 6.52 -0.36 0.80
CA VAL A 63 6.69 1.10 1.02
C VAL A 63 5.71 1.66 2.07
N PHE A 64 4.71 0.85 2.44
CA PHE A 64 3.73 1.17 3.46
C PHE A 64 4.00 0.44 4.78
N VAL A 65 5.11 -0.27 4.94
CA VAL A 65 5.38 -1.02 6.19
C VAL A 65 6.15 -0.16 7.18
N GLU A 66 5.67 -0.14 8.43
CA GLU A 66 6.41 0.39 9.58
C GLU A 66 6.27 -0.60 10.76
N GLY A 67 7.37 -1.26 11.13
CA GLY A 67 7.37 -2.29 12.17
C GLY A 67 6.41 -3.44 11.85
N ASP A 68 5.42 -3.63 12.73
CA ASP A 68 4.38 -4.65 12.62
C ASP A 68 3.07 -4.14 11.99
N LYS A 69 3.12 -3.00 11.31
CA LYS A 69 1.95 -2.33 10.73
C LYS A 69 2.11 -2.06 9.24
N TYR A 70 0.98 -2.03 8.54
CA TYR A 70 0.85 -1.31 7.27
C TYR A 70 0.24 0.07 7.54
N LEU A 71 0.98 1.10 7.17
CA LEU A 71 0.61 2.50 7.24
C LEU A 71 -0.52 2.79 6.26
N THR A 72 -1.59 3.34 6.83
CA THR A 72 -2.80 3.73 6.12
C THR A 72 -2.91 5.24 5.90
N TYR A 73 -2.06 5.97 6.60
CA TYR A 73 -1.82 7.40 6.45
C TYR A 73 -0.39 7.69 6.92
N ASP A 74 0.12 8.85 6.54
CA ASP A 74 1.34 9.42 7.09
C ASP A 74 0.99 10.64 7.94
N LYS A 75 1.66 10.81 9.08
CA LYS A 75 1.33 11.90 10.03
C LYS A 75 1.66 13.29 9.48
N ASP A 76 2.70 13.38 8.64
CA ASP A 76 3.20 14.66 8.13
C ASP A 76 2.57 15.03 6.79
N THR A 77 2.30 14.02 5.97
CA THR A 77 1.89 14.15 4.57
C THR A 77 0.44 13.74 4.33
N MET A 78 -0.27 13.19 5.33
CA MET A 78 -1.68 12.76 5.31
C MET A 78 -1.93 11.37 4.68
N PHE A 79 -3.21 11.06 4.50
CA PHE A 79 -3.76 9.79 4.02
C PHE A 79 -3.05 9.22 2.80
N SER A 80 -2.82 7.90 2.74
CA SER A 80 -2.12 7.25 1.63
C SER A 80 -3.03 6.56 0.61
N TYR A 81 -4.28 6.20 0.97
CA TYR A 81 -5.08 5.24 0.20
C TYR A 81 -6.59 5.53 0.20
N VAL A 82 -7.17 5.87 -0.94
CA VAL A 82 -8.56 6.37 -1.06
C VAL A 82 -9.61 5.28 -0.84
N ASP A 83 -9.46 4.13 -1.51
CA ASP A 83 -10.40 3.02 -1.48
C ASP A 83 -9.72 1.70 -1.93
N ASN A 84 -10.35 0.56 -1.64
CA ASN A 84 -9.84 -0.79 -1.97
C ASN A 84 -9.78 -1.12 -3.48
N SER A 85 -10.02 -0.15 -4.39
CA SER A 85 -9.78 -0.31 -5.82
C SER A 85 -8.38 0.17 -6.26
N VAL A 86 -7.46 0.33 -5.30
CA VAL A 86 -6.03 0.63 -5.52
C VAL A 86 -5.77 2.11 -5.88
N HIS A 87 -6.69 3.00 -5.51
CA HIS A 87 -6.46 4.44 -5.64
C HIS A 87 -5.57 4.98 -4.50
N LEU A 88 -4.43 5.55 -4.88
CA LEU A 88 -3.54 6.27 -3.97
C LEU A 88 -3.83 7.76 -4.01
N THR A 89 -3.70 8.41 -2.85
CA THR A 89 -3.65 9.87 -2.78
C THR A 89 -2.28 10.38 -3.26
N GLY A 90 -2.12 11.71 -3.43
CA GLY A 90 -0.82 12.32 -3.71
C GLY A 90 0.30 11.88 -2.73
N PRO A 91 0.08 11.94 -1.40
CA PRO A 91 1.02 11.41 -0.40
C PRO A 91 1.33 9.91 -0.57
N GLY A 92 0.32 9.10 -0.88
CA GLY A 92 0.50 7.68 -1.17
C GLY A 92 1.35 7.43 -2.41
N VAL A 93 1.12 8.19 -3.48
CA VAL A 93 1.93 8.15 -4.71
C VAL A 93 3.38 8.56 -4.42
N LYS A 94 3.59 9.62 -3.65
CA LYS A 94 4.92 10.12 -3.29
C LYS A 94 5.77 9.04 -2.60
N ARG A 95 5.18 8.24 -1.70
CA ARG A 95 5.86 7.09 -1.06
C ARG A 95 6.29 6.01 -2.05
N CYS A 96 5.58 5.86 -3.17
CA CYS A 96 5.89 4.89 -4.21
C CYS A 96 6.94 5.39 -5.22
N GLU A 97 7.26 6.68 -5.26
CA GLU A 97 8.20 7.29 -6.23
C GLU A 97 9.52 6.54 -6.36
N PRO A 98 10.23 6.15 -5.27
CA PRO A 98 11.50 5.44 -5.40
C PRO A 98 11.38 4.10 -6.12
N VAL A 99 10.25 3.40 -5.93
CA VAL A 99 9.98 2.12 -6.59
C VAL A 99 9.66 2.35 -8.06
N PHE A 100 8.83 3.35 -8.37
CA PHE A 100 8.50 3.71 -9.75
C PHE A 100 9.72 4.17 -10.54
N GLU A 101 10.57 5.01 -9.96
CA GLU A 101 11.82 5.43 -10.60
C GLU A 101 12.73 4.26 -10.91
N ARG A 102 12.89 3.32 -9.98
CA ARG A 102 13.69 2.11 -10.19
C ARG A 102 13.12 1.28 -11.35
N ILE A 103 11.82 1.01 -11.34
CA ILE A 103 11.17 0.23 -12.41
C ILE A 103 11.31 0.93 -13.76
N ALA A 104 11.10 2.24 -13.82
CA ALA A 104 11.26 3.01 -15.03
C ALA A 104 12.69 2.92 -15.58
N LYS A 105 13.70 3.05 -14.71
CA LYS A 105 15.12 2.88 -15.07
C LYS A 105 15.39 1.47 -15.60
N GLU A 106 14.94 0.44 -14.91
CA GLU A 106 15.09 -0.96 -15.34
C GLU A 106 14.50 -1.17 -16.73
N ILE A 107 13.27 -0.70 -16.99
CA ILE A 107 12.62 -0.80 -18.30
C ILE A 107 13.44 -0.06 -19.37
N MET A 108 13.85 1.17 -19.10
CA MET A 108 14.62 1.98 -20.06
C MET A 108 15.99 1.38 -20.40
N THR A 109 16.63 0.68 -19.46
CA THR A 109 17.92 0.00 -19.70
C THR A 109 17.77 -1.41 -20.31
N SER A 110 16.57 -1.97 -20.29
CA SER A 110 16.27 -3.30 -20.84
C SER A 110 15.82 -3.27 -22.30
N LEU A 111 15.59 -2.06 -22.84
CA LEU A 111 15.31 -1.76 -24.24
C LEU A 111 16.61 -1.40 -24.97
#